data_AF-A0A2N2J0C0-F1
#
_entry.id   AF-A0A2N2J0C0-F1
#
_cell.length_a   1.000
_cell.length_b   1.000
_cell.length_c   1.000
_cell.angle_alpha   90.00
_cell.angle_beta   90.00
_cell.angle_gamma   90.00
#
_symmetry.space_group_name_H-M   'P 1'
#
loop_
_entity.id
_entity.type
_entity.pdbx_description
1 polymer ?
#
loop_
_entity_poly.entity_id
_entity_poly.type
_entity_poly.pdbx_seq_one_letter_code
_entity_poly.pdbx_strand_id
1 'polypeptide(L)' 'MQYRELLKNQVGKSCTFSSYQNTCTINFGSAEPFSNEGIIEDVTDDYVIIKSLGLTMVYLLVNTSVSY' A
#
# COMPACT_ATOMS: atom_id res chain seq x y z
N MET A 1 12.41 -4.41 -12.33
CA MET A 1 12.12 -4.69 -10.91
C MET A 1 10.70 -5.20 -10.84
N GLN A 2 10.45 -6.33 -10.17
CA GLN A 2 9.08 -6.79 -9.99
C GLN A 2 8.41 -5.91 -8.93
N TYR A 3 7.23 -5.38 -9.24
CA TYR A 3 6.39 -4.56 -8.37
C TYR A 3 6.34 -5.06 -6.90
N ARG A 4 6.30 -6.39 -6.72
CA ARG A 4 6.36 -7.09 -5.43
C ARG A 4 7.62 -6.79 -4.61
N GLU A 5 8.80 -6.76 -5.23
CA GLU A 5 10.06 -6.50 -4.55
C GLU A 5 10.15 -5.06 -4.04
N LEU A 6 9.57 -4.11 -4.79
CA LEU A 6 9.45 -2.73 -4.35
C LEU A 6 8.59 -2.63 -3.10
N LEU A 7 7.41 -3.27 -3.09
CA LEU A 7 6.53 -3.31 -1.93
C LEU A 7 7.19 -3.99 -0.72
N LYS A 8 7.87 -5.12 -0.93
CA LYS A 8 8.59 -5.84 0.14
C LYS A 8 9.67 -4.97 0.80
N ASN A 9 10.36 -4.13 0.04
CA ASN A 9 11.34 -3.16 0.57
C ASN A 9 10.72 -2.00 1.37
N GLN A 10 9.40 -1.87 1.34
CA GLN A 10 8.65 -0.85 2.06
C GLN A 10 7.84 -1.43 3.23
N VAL A 11 7.94 -2.74 3.49
CA VAL A 11 7.37 -3.37 4.69
C VAL A 11 7.96 -2.71 5.95
N GLY A 12 7.07 -2.37 6.89
CA GLY A 12 7.40 -1.65 8.12
C GLY A 12 7.53 -0.14 7.96
N LYS A 13 7.39 0.41 6.75
CA LYS A 13 7.43 1.87 6.51
C LYS A 13 6.04 2.44 6.34
N SER A 14 5.90 3.70 6.75
CA SER A 14 4.70 4.50 6.51
C SER A 14 4.53 4.76 5.02
N CYS A 15 3.30 4.64 4.55
CA CYS A 15 2.87 4.91 3.20
C CYS A 15 1.53 5.65 3.24
N THR A 16 1.24 6.38 2.18
CA THR A 16 -0.06 6.96 1.94
C THR A 16 -0.80 6.08 0.95
N PHE A 17 -2.07 5.77 1.20
CA PHE A 17 -2.87 4.92 0.32
C PHE A 17 -4.24 5.53 0.04
N SER A 18 -4.65 5.42 -1.22
CA SER A 18 -6.01 5.79 -1.64
C SER A 18 -6.73 4.53 -2.11
N SER A 19 -7.84 4.20 -1.45
CA SER A 19 -8.71 3.09 -1.85
C SER A 19 -9.90 3.62 -2.63
N TYR A 20 -10.01 3.26 -3.90
CA TYR A 20 -11.12 3.68 -4.76
C TYR A 20 -11.56 2.52 -5.64
N GLN A 21 -12.85 2.18 -5.59
CA GLN A 21 -13.46 1.15 -6.45
C GLN A 21 -12.62 -0.14 -6.61
N ASN A 22 -12.25 -0.76 -5.48
CA ASN A 22 -11.39 -1.96 -5.40
C ASN A 22 -9.93 -1.82 -5.82
N THR A 23 -9.46 -0.62 -6.16
CA THR A 23 -8.04 -0.34 -6.42
C THR A 23 -7.40 0.39 -5.26
N CYS A 24 -6.11 0.12 -5.00
CA CYS A 24 -5.34 0.75 -3.93
C CYS A 24 -4.03 1.32 -4.49
N THR A 25 -3.92 2.64 -4.52
CA THR A 25 -2.66 3.29 -4.90
C THR A 25 -1.84 3.52 -3.64
N ILE A 26 -0.64 2.94 -3.58
CA ILE A 26 0.33 3.11 -2.49
C ILE A 26 1.36 4.15 -2.93
N ASN A 27 1.39 5.28 -2.25
CA ASN A 27 2.34 6.35 -2.49
C ASN A 27 3.50 6.24 -1.51
N PHE A 28 4.72 6.17 -2.07
CA PHE A 28 5.98 6.21 -1.32
C PHE A 28 6.63 7.57 -1.47
N GLY A 29 5.95 8.60 -0.96
CA GLY A 29 6.26 10.01 -1.20
C GLY A 29 5.15 10.90 -0.65
N SER A 30 5.36 12.22 -0.67
CA SER A 30 4.50 13.24 -0.03
C SER A 30 3.01 12.93 0.01
N ALA A 31 2.37 13.31 1.12
CA ALA A 31 0.94 13.12 1.30
C ALA A 31 0.12 13.81 0.20
N GLU A 32 -0.58 13.01 -0.60
CA GLU A 32 -1.63 13.53 -1.48
C GLU A 32 -2.82 14.01 -0.63
N PRO A 33 -3.55 15.06 -1.06
CA PRO A 33 -4.60 15.70 -0.27
C PRO A 33 -5.80 14.81 0.10
N PHE A 34 -5.83 13.55 -0.36
CA PHE A 34 -6.89 12.57 -0.09
C PHE A 34 -6.36 11.17 0.24
N SER A 35 -5.08 11.02 0.52
CA SER A 35 -4.52 9.72 0.87
C SER A 35 -4.63 9.45 2.38
N ASN A 36 -5.01 8.22 2.72
CA ASN A 36 -4.98 7.72 4.09
C ASN A 36 -3.54 7.33 4.46
N GLU A 37 -3.14 7.56 5.70
CA GLU A 37 -1.83 7.09 6.18
C GLU A 37 -1.95 5.64 6.68
N GLY A 38 -1.01 4.79 6.29
CA GLY A 38 -0.94 3.41 6.72
C GLY A 38 0.50 2.89 6.74
N ILE A 39 0.70 1.72 7.34
CA ILE A 39 1.99 1.03 7.38
C ILE A 39 1.80 -0.27 6.62
N ILE A 40 2.69 -0.56 5.68
CA ILE A 40 2.71 -1.88 5.03
C ILE A 40 3.20 -2.88 6.08
N GLU A 41 2.31 -3.77 6.50
CA GLU A 41 2.63 -4.79 7.49
C GLU A 41 3.28 -6.01 6.84
N ASP A 42 2.75 -6.46 5.70
CA ASP A 42 3.26 -7.63 4.99
C ASP A 42 2.89 -7.57 3.49
N VAL A 43 3.69 -8.25 2.67
CA VAL A 43 3.49 -8.35 1.22
C VAL A 43 3.72 -9.79 0.80
N THR A 44 2.68 -10.43 0.29
CA THR A 44 2.72 -11.80 -0.23
C THR A 44 2.78 -11.81 -1.75
N ASP A 45 2.59 -12.98 -2.35
CA ASP A 45 2.53 -13.12 -3.81
C ASP A 45 1.22 -12.58 -4.40
N ASP A 46 0.13 -12.61 -3.63
CA ASP A 46 -1.22 -12.25 -4.11
C ASP A 46 -1.79 -10.99 -3.46
N TYR A 47 -1.28 -10.57 -2.29
CA TYR A 47 -1.85 -9.48 -1.52
C TYR A 47 -0.82 -8.64 -0.76
N VAL A 48 -1.21 -7.41 -0.45
CA VAL A 48 -0.52 -6.49 0.45
C VAL A 48 -1.41 -6.17 1.64
N ILE A 49 -0.82 -6.19 2.82
CA ILE A 49 -1.48 -5.88 4.09
C ILE A 49 -1.04 -4.49 4.54
N ILE A 50 -2.01 -3.60 4.72
CA ILE A 50 -1.78 -2.22 5.20
C ILE A 50 -2.53 -2.04 6.51
N LYS A 51 -1.82 -1.62 7.56
CA LYS A 51 -2.45 -1.19 8.82
C LYS A 51 -2.64 0.31 8.83
N SER A 52 -3.85 0.76 9.09
CA SER A 52 -4.21 2.18 9.18
C SER A 52 -5.21 2.39 10.31
N LEU A 53 -4.93 3.32 11.22
CA LEU A 53 -5.83 3.72 12.32
C LEU A 53 -6.44 2.54 13.12
N GLY A 54 -5.64 1.48 13.35
CA GLY A 54 -6.08 0.28 14.07
C GLY A 54 -6.89 -0.73 13.24
N LEU A 55 -7.15 -0.44 11.96
CA LEU A 55 -7.74 -1.36 11.00
C LEU A 55 -6.64 -2.03 10.17
N THR A 56 -6.87 -3.30 9.85
CA THR A 56 -6.01 -4.05 8.91
C THR A 56 -6.76 -4.16 7.59
N MET A 57 -6.17 -3.63 6.52
CA MET A 57 -6.72 -3.63 5.18
C MET A 57 -5.89 -4.57 4.31
N VAL A 58 -6.56 -5.44 3.55
CA VAL A 58 -5.90 -6.40 2.66
C VAL A 58 -6.31 -6.05 1.24
N TYR A 59 -5.32 -5.81 0.39
CA TYR A 59 -5.54 -5.49 -1.02
C TYR A 59 -4.85 -6.54 -1.90
N LEU A 60 -5.50 -6.94 -2.98
CA LEU A 60 -4.88 -7.80 -3.98
C LEU A 60 -3.76 -7.04 -4.70
N LEU A 61 -2.63 -7.70 -4.89
CA LEU A 61 -1.44 -7.12 -5.52
C LEU A 61 -1.73 -6.65 -6.96
N VAL A 62 -2.64 -7.33 -7.65
CA VAL A 62 -3.10 -6.97 -9.01
C VAL A 62 -3.97 -5.71 -9.04
N ASN A 63 -4.59 -5.35 -7.91
CA ASN A 63 -5.41 -4.16 -7.76
C ASN A 63 -4.65 -3.04 -7.05
N THR A 64 -3.37 -3.23 -6.78
CA THR A 64 -2.52 -2.22 -6.17
C THR A 64 -1.61 -1.58 -7.20
N SER A 65 -1.41 -0.28 -7.08
CA SER A 65 -0.44 0.48 -7.88
C SER A 65 0.52 1.21 -6.93
N VAL A 66 1.71 1.55 -7.42
CA VAL A 66 2.69 2.32 -6.65
C VAL A 66 2.98 3.61 -7.40
N SER A 67 2.98 4.72 -6.66
CA SER A 67 3.30 6.04 -7.17
C SER A 67 4.31 6.73 -6.23
N TYR A 68 5.05 7.71 -6.77
CA TYR A 68 6.16 8.41 -6.11
C TYR A 68 5.94 9.92 -6.14
#